data_AF-M5F0T1-F1
#
_entry.id   AF-M5F0T1-F1
#
_cell.length_a   1.000
_cell.length_b   1.000
_cell.length_c   1.000
_cell.angle_alpha   90.00
_cell.angle_beta   90.00
_cell.angle_gamma   90.00
#
_symmetry.space_group_name_H-M   'P 1'
#
loop_
_entity.id
_entity.type
_entity.pdbx_description
1 polymer ?
#
loop_
_entity_poly.entity_id
_entity_poly.type
_entity_poly.pdbx_seq_one_letter_code
_entity_poly.pdbx_strand_id
1 'polypeptide(L)'
;MASIFGFRSRDPARDRQTDIARLDRLAKLFDQIAAEVEAEKSGLENRYRTKATNAAFLVEAMENGAASSKSSAEVGELTKSILNCERRIAALTRQSELMKDIRHSLDEIFDQNAQHGSTTKAAFAKPAAGAR
;
A
#
# COMPACT_ATOMS: atom_id res chain seq x y z
N MET A 1 -42.36 28.04 27.73
CA MET A 1 -41.88 26.64 27.77
C MET A 1 -40.78 26.48 26.73
N ALA A 2 -39.52 26.40 27.18
CA ALA A 2 -38.37 26.22 26.28
C ALA A 2 -38.14 24.72 26.06
N SER A 3 -38.08 24.31 24.80
CA SER A 3 -37.88 22.91 24.40
C SER A 3 -36.52 22.40 24.90
N ILE A 4 -36.56 21.39 25.77
CA ILE A 4 -35.40 20.68 26.35
C ILE A 4 -34.74 19.71 25.34
N PHE A 5 -35.32 19.53 24.15
CA PHE A 5 -34.79 18.68 23.08
C PHE A 5 -34.00 19.49 22.05
N GLY A 6 -33.09 20.35 22.51
CA GLY A 6 -32.11 20.97 21.63
C GLY A 6 -31.11 19.92 21.17
N PHE A 7 -31.38 19.23 20.07
CA PHE A 7 -30.38 18.42 19.38
C PHE A 7 -29.24 19.38 19.03
N ARG A 8 -28.14 19.34 19.80
CA ARG A 8 -26.96 20.19 19.56
C ARG A 8 -26.32 19.66 18.29
N SER A 9 -26.81 20.15 17.15
CA SER A 9 -26.22 19.83 15.84
C SER A 9 -24.77 20.26 15.90
N ARG A 10 -23.88 19.29 15.91
CA ARG A 10 -22.44 19.50 15.82
C ARG A 10 -22.15 20.19 14.49
N ASP A 11 -21.15 21.07 14.47
CA ASP A 11 -20.78 21.81 13.27
C ASP A 11 -20.32 20.82 12.16
N PRO A 12 -21.06 20.72 11.03
CA PRO A 12 -20.70 19.81 9.94
C PRO A 12 -19.31 20.08 9.35
N ALA A 13 -18.79 21.31 9.46
CA ALA A 13 -17.44 21.62 9.02
C ALA A 13 -16.38 20.94 9.89
N ARG A 14 -16.61 20.88 11.20
CA ARG A 14 -15.71 20.23 12.16
C ARG A 14 -15.70 18.72 12.00
N ASP A 15 -16.84 18.13 11.66
CA ASP A 15 -16.93 16.70 11.39
C ASP A 15 -16.17 16.34 10.11
N ARG A 16 -16.37 17.10 9.02
CA ARG A 16 -15.56 16.97 7.79
C ARG A 16 -14.06 17.10 8.05
N GLN A 17 -13.63 18.07 8.87
CA GLN A 17 -12.22 18.24 9.21
C GLN A 17 -11.66 17.03 9.97
N THR A 18 -12.48 16.42 10.84
CA THR A 18 -12.10 15.22 11.60
C THR A 18 -11.95 14.02 10.66
N ASP A 19 -12.84 13.88 9.69
CA ASP A 19 -12.80 12.78 8.72
C ASP A 19 -11.60 12.90 7.78
N ILE A 20 -11.29 14.12 7.30
CA ILE A 20 -10.07 14.41 6.53
C ILE A 20 -8.83 13.97 7.32
N ALA A 21 -8.75 14.33 8.60
CA ALA A 21 -7.59 13.99 9.44
C ALA A 21 -7.45 12.46 9.66
N ARG A 22 -8.57 11.73 9.77
CA ARG A 22 -8.55 10.26 9.88
C ARG A 22 -8.07 9.61 8.59
N LEU A 23 -8.60 10.04 7.45
CA LEU A 23 -8.23 9.51 6.15
C LEU A 23 -6.76 9.83 5.81
N ASP A 24 -6.27 11.02 6.17
CA ASP A 24 -4.87 11.41 5.94
C ASP A 24 -3.91 10.54 6.76
N ARG A 25 -4.27 10.25 8.02
CA ARG A 25 -3.50 9.32 8.86
C ARG A 25 -3.49 7.91 8.25
N LEU A 26 -4.63 7.45 7.73
CA LEU A 26 -4.73 6.13 7.13
C LEU A 26 -3.89 6.05 5.83
N ALA A 27 -3.93 7.08 4.98
CA ALA A 27 -3.12 7.18 3.78
C ALA A 27 -1.61 7.11 4.10
N LYS A 28 -1.15 7.85 5.11
CA LYS A 28 0.25 7.81 5.57
C LYS A 28 0.69 6.44 6.07
N LEU A 29 -0.19 5.73 6.78
CA LEU A 29 0.10 4.36 7.23
C LEU A 29 0.23 3.39 6.05
N PHE A 30 -0.63 3.52 5.04
CA PHE A 30 -0.53 2.71 3.83
C PHE A 30 0.75 2.97 3.04
N ASP A 31 1.18 4.24 2.92
CA ASP A 31 2.46 4.58 2.29
C ASP A 31 3.64 3.96 3.03
N GLN A 32 3.62 4.03 4.36
CA GLN A 32 4.67 3.43 5.17
C GLN A 32 4.74 1.90 4.96
N ILE A 33 3.60 1.21 5.04
CA ILE A 33 3.54 -0.24 4.83
C ILE A 33 3.99 -0.60 3.41
N ALA A 34 3.57 0.17 2.39
CA ALA A 34 3.99 -0.04 1.02
C ALA A 34 5.52 0.10 0.86
N ALA A 35 6.13 1.08 1.52
CA ALA A 35 7.58 1.26 1.53
C ALA A 35 8.31 0.09 2.22
N GLU A 36 7.78 -0.41 3.34
CA GLU A 36 8.30 -1.58 4.05
C GLU A 36 8.24 -2.85 3.18
N VAL A 37 7.11 -3.08 2.49
CA VAL A 37 6.92 -4.19 1.56
C VAL A 37 7.90 -4.12 0.39
N GLU A 38 8.08 -2.94 -0.20
CA GLU A 38 9.00 -2.75 -1.33
C GLU A 38 10.46 -2.91 -0.92
N ALA A 39 10.83 -2.45 0.28
CA ALA A 39 12.17 -2.67 0.84
C ALA A 39 12.44 -4.17 1.09
N GLU A 40 11.47 -4.91 1.64
CA GLU A 40 11.60 -6.37 1.82
C GLU A 40 11.75 -7.08 0.46
N LYS A 41 10.93 -6.71 -0.52
CA LYS A 41 10.96 -7.26 -1.88
C LYS A 41 12.32 -7.02 -2.53
N SER A 42 12.82 -5.78 -2.52
CA SER A 42 14.14 -5.42 -3.06
C SER A 42 15.26 -6.23 -2.39
N GLY A 43 15.18 -6.41 -1.06
CA GLY A 43 16.13 -7.25 -0.32
C GLY A 43 16.07 -8.72 -0.72
N LEU A 44 14.87 -9.26 -0.98
CA LEU A 44 14.69 -10.63 -1.46
C LEU A 44 15.19 -10.82 -2.89
N GLU A 45 14.92 -9.88 -3.79
CA GLU A 45 15.38 -9.94 -5.19
C GLU A 45 16.91 -9.96 -5.27
N ASN A 46 17.60 -9.16 -4.43
CA ASN A 46 19.05 -9.19 -4.37
C ASN A 46 19.60 -10.54 -3.87
N ARG A 47 18.97 -11.12 -2.84
CA ARG A 47 19.31 -12.45 -2.33
C ARG A 47 19.02 -13.55 -3.36
N TYR A 48 17.88 -13.47 -4.05
CA TYR A 48 17.51 -14.38 -5.13
C TYR A 48 18.58 -14.37 -6.22
N ARG A 49 18.96 -13.18 -6.72
CA ARG A 49 19.97 -13.03 -7.77
C ARG A 49 21.30 -13.66 -7.36
N THR A 50 21.75 -13.39 -6.14
CA THR A 50 23.00 -13.95 -5.60
C THR A 50 22.94 -15.49 -5.52
N LYS A 51 21.83 -16.05 -5.03
CA LYS A 51 21.66 -17.50 -4.89
C LYS A 51 21.52 -18.19 -6.24
N ALA A 52 20.82 -17.59 -7.20
CA ALA A 52 20.68 -18.09 -8.56
C ALA A 52 22.05 -18.12 -9.29
N THR A 53 22.84 -17.05 -9.18
CA THR A 53 24.20 -17.02 -9.74
C THR A 53 25.10 -18.09 -9.13
N ASN A 54 25.07 -18.27 -7.80
CA ASN A 54 25.84 -19.32 -7.15
C ASN A 54 25.41 -20.73 -7.57
N ALA A 55 24.10 -20.95 -7.74
CA ALA A 55 23.56 -22.22 -8.21
C ALA A 55 24.04 -22.53 -9.63
N ALA A 56 24.02 -21.52 -10.53
CA ALA A 56 24.51 -21.67 -11.90
C ALA A 56 25.99 -22.06 -11.94
N PHE A 57 26.86 -21.39 -11.18
CA PHE A 57 28.28 -21.74 -11.09
C PHE A 57 28.51 -23.14 -10.52
N LEU A 58 27.73 -23.54 -9.52
CA LEU A 58 27.88 -24.86 -8.90
C LEU A 58 27.47 -25.97 -9.87
N VAL A 59 26.40 -25.76 -10.65
CA VAL A 59 25.97 -26.68 -11.71
C VAL A 59 27.04 -26.78 -12.81
N GLU A 60 27.59 -25.66 -13.27
CA GLU A 60 28.67 -25.65 -14.26
C GLU A 60 29.93 -26.38 -13.75
N ALA A 61 30.30 -26.20 -12.48
CA ALA A 61 31.41 -26.93 -11.87
C ALA A 61 31.14 -28.44 -11.77
N MET A 62 29.88 -28.84 -11.55
CA MET A 62 29.46 -30.24 -11.57
C MET A 62 29.55 -30.85 -12.97
N GLU A 63 29.11 -30.13 -14.00
CA GLU A 63 29.20 -30.55 -15.40
C GLU A 63 30.64 -30.73 -15.88
N ASN A 64 31.54 -29.86 -15.41
CA ASN A 64 32.97 -29.92 -15.71
C ASN A 64 33.74 -30.95 -14.86
N GLY A 65 33.04 -31.74 -14.03
CA GLY A 65 33.64 -32.79 -13.19
C GLY A 65 34.52 -32.26 -12.04
N ALA A 66 34.46 -30.96 -11.75
CA ALA A 66 35.25 -30.30 -10.72
C ALA A 66 34.60 -30.36 -9.32
N ALA A 67 33.38 -30.90 -9.22
CA ALA A 67 32.55 -30.83 -8.02
C ALA A 67 32.35 -32.21 -7.36
N SER A 68 32.27 -32.24 -6.03
CA SER A 68 32.10 -33.48 -5.26
C SER A 68 30.62 -33.81 -5.00
N SER A 69 30.34 -34.96 -4.38
CA SER A 69 28.98 -35.33 -3.95
C SER A 69 28.33 -34.30 -2.99
N LYS A 70 29.12 -33.51 -2.25
CA LYS A 70 28.61 -32.38 -1.44
C LYS A 70 27.96 -31.29 -2.29
N SER A 71 28.39 -31.12 -3.54
CA SER A 71 27.87 -30.09 -4.44
C SER A 71 26.43 -30.38 -4.89
N SER A 72 26.01 -31.64 -4.94
CA SER A 72 24.61 -31.99 -5.22
C SER A 72 23.65 -31.57 -4.09
N ALA A 73 24.05 -31.73 -2.84
CA ALA A 73 23.26 -31.27 -1.69
C ALA A 73 23.18 -29.73 -1.64
N GLU A 74 24.28 -29.05 -1.96
CA GLU A 74 24.35 -27.58 -2.04
C GLU A 74 23.44 -27.02 -3.16
N VAL A 75 23.40 -27.66 -4.34
CA VAL A 75 22.42 -27.30 -5.40
C VAL A 75 20.99 -27.44 -4.85
N GLY A 76 20.67 -28.55 -4.18
CA GLY A 76 19.34 -28.77 -3.61
C GLY A 76 18.91 -27.67 -2.62
N GLU A 77 19.82 -27.24 -1.73
CA GLU A 77 19.56 -26.15 -0.78
C GLU A 77 19.42 -24.79 -1.49
N LEU A 78 20.22 -24.52 -2.52
CA LEU A 78 20.10 -23.31 -3.33
C LEU A 78 18.75 -23.27 -4.06
N THR A 79 18.32 -24.38 -4.68
CA THR A 79 17.02 -24.47 -5.36
C THR A 79 15.85 -24.23 -4.39
N LYS A 80 15.89 -24.82 -3.18
CA LYS A 80 14.87 -24.55 -2.14
C LYS A 80 14.84 -23.07 -1.75
N SER A 81 16.01 -22.46 -1.56
CA SER A 81 16.11 -21.03 -1.23
C SER A 81 15.54 -20.14 -2.34
N ILE A 82 15.80 -20.47 -3.60
CA ILE A 82 15.28 -19.77 -4.78
C ILE A 82 13.75 -19.85 -4.82
N LEU A 83 13.17 -21.05 -4.73
CA LEU A 83 11.72 -21.26 -4.70
C LEU A 83 11.03 -20.51 -3.55
N ASN A 84 11.65 -20.48 -2.37
CA ASN A 84 11.12 -19.74 -1.22
C ASN A 84 11.14 -18.22 -1.46
N CYS A 85 12.20 -17.70 -2.09
CA CYS A 85 12.26 -16.29 -2.46
C CYS A 85 11.17 -15.93 -3.48
N GLU A 86 10.98 -16.74 -4.53
CA GLU A 86 9.94 -16.52 -5.54
C GLU A 86 8.54 -16.47 -4.93
N ARG A 87 8.20 -17.44 -4.06
CA ARG A 87 6.90 -17.48 -3.37
C ARG A 87 6.68 -16.23 -2.52
N ARG A 88 7.71 -15.77 -1.82
CA ARG A 88 7.62 -14.58 -0.97
C ARG A 88 7.50 -13.32 -1.82
N ILE A 89 8.29 -13.17 -2.89
CA ILE A 89 8.19 -12.04 -3.83
C ILE A 89 6.79 -11.96 -4.44
N ALA A 90 6.21 -13.09 -4.84
CA ALA A 90 4.84 -13.13 -5.36
C ALA A 90 3.78 -12.75 -4.30
N ALA A 91 4.00 -13.07 -3.03
CA ALA A 91 3.13 -12.63 -1.94
C ALA A 91 3.26 -11.11 -1.69
N LEU A 92 4.49 -10.60 -1.64
CA LEU A 92 4.76 -9.17 -1.43
C LEU A 92 4.24 -8.31 -2.59
N THR A 93 4.33 -8.81 -3.83
CA THR A 93 3.79 -8.12 -5.02
C THR A 93 2.27 -7.94 -4.89
N ARG A 94 1.55 -9.01 -4.53
CA ARG A 94 0.10 -8.93 -4.28
C ARG A 94 -0.26 -8.00 -3.12
N GLN A 95 0.55 -7.97 -2.06
CA GLN A 95 0.35 -7.03 -0.96
C GLN A 95 0.54 -5.58 -1.42
N SER A 96 1.59 -5.30 -2.21
CA SER A 96 1.88 -3.96 -2.75
C SER A 96 0.76 -3.47 -3.68
N GLU A 97 0.24 -4.34 -4.55
CA GLU A 97 -0.92 -4.03 -5.41
C GLU A 97 -2.15 -3.66 -4.57
N LEU A 98 -2.49 -4.47 -3.57
CA LEU A 98 -3.61 -4.17 -2.66
C LEU A 98 -3.43 -2.81 -1.94
N MET A 99 -2.22 -2.49 -1.49
CA MET A 99 -1.96 -1.19 -0.84
C MET A 99 -2.19 -0.02 -1.80
N LYS A 100 -1.82 -0.17 -3.08
CA LYS A 100 -2.09 0.84 -4.12
C LYS A 100 -3.57 1.01 -4.39
N ASP A 101 -4.32 -0.08 -4.46
CA ASP A 101 -5.77 -0.05 -4.69
C ASP A 101 -6.51 0.65 -3.54
N ILE A 102 -6.11 0.35 -2.29
CA ILE A 102 -6.69 1.02 -1.12
C ILE A 102 -6.32 2.50 -1.13
N ARG A 103 -5.07 2.86 -1.45
CA ARG A 103 -4.66 4.26 -1.54
C ARG A 103 -5.46 5.01 -2.59
N HIS A 104 -5.65 4.42 -3.77
CA HIS A 104 -6.47 5.01 -4.82
C HIS A 104 -7.92 5.25 -4.36
N SER A 105 -8.50 4.26 -3.68
CA SER A 105 -9.84 4.37 -3.10
C SER A 105 -9.94 5.50 -2.07
N LEU A 106 -8.89 5.73 -1.27
CA LEU A 106 -8.85 6.86 -0.33
C LEU A 106 -8.77 8.20 -1.04
N ASP A 107 -7.95 8.30 -2.10
CA ASP A 107 -7.83 9.52 -2.90
C ASP A 107 -9.18 9.87 -3.58
N GLU A 108 -9.91 8.88 -4.09
CA GLU A 108 -11.27 9.08 -4.62
C GLU A 108 -12.25 9.63 -3.57
N ILE A 109 -12.18 9.13 -2.32
CA ILE A 109 -13.01 9.63 -1.22
C ILE A 109 -12.64 11.09 -0.89
N PHE A 110 -11.36 11.46 -0.93
CA PHE A 110 -10.93 12.84 -0.75
C PHE A 110 -11.47 13.77 -1.84
N ASP A 111 -11.40 13.35 -3.09
CA ASP A 111 -11.88 14.12 -4.24
C ASP A 111 -13.40 14.34 -4.18
N GLN A 112 -14.16 13.29 -3.85
CA GLN A 112 -15.61 13.40 -3.66
C GLN A 112 -15.98 14.36 -2.53
N ASN A 113 -15.27 14.30 -1.40
CA ASN A 113 -15.48 15.21 -0.27
C ASN A 113 -15.15 16.67 -0.62
N ALA A 114 -14.11 16.91 -1.44
CA ALA A 114 -13.77 18.24 -1.93
C ALA A 114 -14.87 18.82 -2.85
N GLN A 115 -15.44 18.00 -3.73
CA GLN A 115 -16.53 18.41 -4.64
C GLN A 115 -17.85 18.69 -3.90
N HIS A 116 -18.18 17.94 -2.85
CA HIS A 116 -19.37 18.21 -2.02
C HIS A 116 -19.22 19.48 -1.15
N GLY A 117 -18.00 19.79 -0.71
CA GLY A 117 -17.71 21.03 0.01
C GLY A 117 -17.89 22.29 -0.86
N SER A 118 -17.52 22.23 -2.14
CA SER A 118 -17.62 23.37 -3.07
C SER A 118 -19.06 23.66 -3.51
N THR A 119 -19.84 22.61 -3.80
CA THR A 119 -21.27 22.71 -4.18
C THR A 119 -22.13 23.26 -3.05
N THR A 120 -21.88 22.84 -1.81
CA THR A 120 -22.57 23.38 -0.63
C THR A 120 -22.26 24.88 -0.46
N LYS A 121 -21.00 25.30 -0.60
CA LYS A 121 -20.58 26.70 -0.45
C LYS A 121 -21.19 27.61 -1.54
N ALA A 122 -21.35 27.11 -2.77
CA ALA A 122 -22.01 27.82 -3.85
C ALA A 122 -23.52 27.99 -3.65
N ALA A 123 -24.21 27.00 -3.06
CA ALA A 123 -25.64 27.08 -2.77
C ALA A 123 -26.00 28.12 -1.69
N PHE A 124 -25.11 28.35 -0.73
CA PHE A 124 -25.29 29.38 0.31
C PHE A 124 -24.91 30.81 -0.15
N ALA A 125 -24.32 30.97 -1.33
CA ALA A 125 -23.87 32.27 -1.85
C ALA A 125 -24.88 32.96 -2.78
N LYS A 126 -26.13 32.48 -2.86
CA LYS A 126 -27.17 33.14 -3.67
C LYS A 126 -27.72 34.38 -2.92
N PRO A 127 -27.55 35.61 -3.43
CA PRO A 127 -28.04 36.79 -2.72
C PRO A 127 -29.56 36.87 -2.82
N ALA A 128 -30.20 37.13 -1.69
CA ALA A 128 -31.56 37.61 -1.62
C ALA A 128 -31.61 39.03 -2.20
N ALA A 129 -31.74 39.14 -3.52
CA ALA A 129 -32.07 40.39 -4.19
C ALA A 129 -33.43 40.22 -4.87
N GLY A 130 -34.48 40.75 -4.24
CA GLY A 130 -35.83 40.72 -4.78
C GLY A 130 -36.93 40.89 -3.74
N ALA A 131 -36.95 42.03 -3.05
CA ALA A 131 -38.19 42.53 -2.47
C ALA A 131 -38.25 44.05 -2.73
N ARG A 132 -39.37 44.41 -3.34
CA ARG A 132 -39.73 45.70 -3.96
C ARG A 132 -39.61 46.91 -3.05
#